data_AF-A0A7J6C919-F1
#
_entry.id   AF-A0A7J6C919-F1
#
_cell.length_a   1.000
_cell.length_b   1.000
_cell.length_c   1.000
_cell.angle_alpha   90.00
_cell.angle_beta   90.00
_cell.angle_gamma   90.00
#
_symmetry.space_group_name_H-M   'P 1'
#
loop_
_entity.id
_entity.type
_entity.pdbx_description
1 polymer ?
#
loop_
_entity_poly.entity_id
_entity_poly.type
_entity_poly.pdbx_seq_one_letter_code
_entity_poly.pdbx_strand_id
1 'polypeptide(L)'
;MFLLHPLLQISVLLDAVSASPTDDNVLRAGHGEHGEPGHEEPHKDSYSTFASEFLESRYLSDEGYPFPTAPPVDPFARIKVSDCGITKGCIRYGKPGCDAETCEYFLSFRRIGTDVEFEMSADTDGWVAVGFSSDKKMGGDDVMGCVHDDNGRVRIHHFYNVGQWAKEIKRNPARDEEGIFENNRVTCRFKRPLHVPREETLVDLHLSWYYLFAWGPAIQGSITRHDIDSPPVSDRMISIYKYEDIFMPATAYQTFSSPFCLLLIVALTFYLLMGTP
;
A
#
# COMPACT_ATOMS: atom_id res chain seq x y z
N MET A 1 -8.27 -16.38 -64.93
CA MET A 1 -8.03 -17.65 -64.21
C MET A 1 -9.02 -17.69 -63.05
N PHE A 2 -10.24 -18.16 -63.32
CA PHE A 2 -11.35 -18.26 -62.39
C PHE A 2 -11.81 -19.71 -62.44
N LEU A 3 -11.92 -20.38 -61.29
CA LEU A 3 -12.71 -21.61 -61.13
C LEU A 3 -12.93 -21.88 -59.62
N LEU A 4 -14.14 -21.52 -59.19
CA LEU A 4 -15.08 -22.21 -58.30
C LEU A 4 -14.58 -23.22 -57.25
N HIS A 5 -15.05 -23.00 -56.01
CA HIS A 5 -15.15 -23.98 -54.92
C HIS A 5 -15.92 -25.25 -55.31
N PRO A 6 -15.64 -26.34 -54.59
CA PRO A 6 -16.70 -27.21 -54.10
C PRO A 6 -16.72 -27.34 -52.57
N LEU A 7 -17.95 -27.36 -52.07
CA LEU A 7 -18.38 -27.65 -50.71
C LEU A 7 -18.00 -29.09 -50.32
N LEU A 8 -17.48 -29.28 -49.11
CA LEU A 8 -17.40 -30.59 -48.47
C LEU A 8 -18.55 -30.72 -47.47
N GLN A 9 -19.50 -31.60 -47.79
CA GLN A 9 -20.58 -32.02 -46.89
C GLN A 9 -20.03 -32.97 -45.83
N ILE A 10 -20.43 -32.75 -44.57
CA ILE A 10 -20.32 -33.74 -43.50
C ILE A 10 -21.76 -34.10 -43.11
N SER A 11 -22.19 -35.32 -43.46
CA SER A 11 -23.47 -35.88 -43.03
C SER A 11 -23.42 -36.28 -41.57
N VAL A 12 -24.47 -35.89 -40.87
CA VAL A 12 -24.87 -36.27 -39.52
C VAL A 12 -25.35 -37.72 -39.50
N LEU A 13 -24.92 -38.49 -38.51
CA LEU A 13 -25.70 -39.63 -38.01
C LEU A 13 -25.83 -39.49 -36.50
N LEU A 14 -27.09 -39.35 -36.11
CA LEU A 14 -27.61 -39.42 -34.75
C LEU A 14 -27.51 -40.86 -34.25
N ASP A 15 -27.08 -41.04 -33.00
CA ASP A 15 -27.56 -42.15 -32.18
C ASP A 15 -28.18 -41.57 -30.91
N ALA A 16 -29.42 -42.01 -30.67
CA ALA A 16 -30.32 -41.57 -29.63
C ALA A 16 -30.60 -42.74 -28.68
N VAL A 17 -30.65 -42.40 -27.39
CA VAL A 17 -31.50 -42.99 -26.33
C VAL A 17 -31.23 -44.43 -25.88
N SER A 18 -30.89 -44.56 -24.59
CA SER A 18 -31.74 -45.30 -23.64
C SER A 18 -31.41 -44.92 -22.19
N ALA A 19 -32.40 -44.34 -21.52
CA ALA A 19 -32.52 -44.24 -20.08
C ALA A 19 -33.37 -45.42 -19.58
N SER A 20 -33.12 -45.93 -18.36
CA SER A 20 -34.16 -46.40 -17.42
C SER A 20 -33.56 -46.94 -16.10
N PRO A 21 -34.37 -47.27 -15.05
CA PRO A 21 -34.27 -46.61 -13.75
C PRO A 21 -34.18 -47.65 -12.60
N THR A 22 -34.25 -47.21 -11.34
CA THR A 22 -35.15 -47.82 -10.35
C THR A 22 -35.32 -46.88 -9.16
N ASP A 23 -36.57 -46.48 -8.99
CA ASP A 23 -37.15 -45.93 -7.76
C ASP A 23 -37.04 -46.94 -6.62
N ASP A 24 -37.02 -46.46 -5.38
CA ASP A 24 -38.10 -46.81 -4.47
C ASP A 24 -38.42 -45.64 -3.54
N ASN A 25 -39.64 -45.15 -3.74
CA ASN A 25 -40.33 -44.11 -3.02
C ASN A 25 -41.23 -44.81 -1.98
N VAL A 26 -41.09 -44.49 -0.69
CA VAL A 26 -42.17 -44.75 0.28
C VAL A 26 -42.47 -43.47 1.04
N LEU A 27 -43.39 -42.69 0.47
CA LEU A 27 -44.29 -41.85 1.24
C LEU A 27 -45.40 -42.75 1.82
N ARG A 28 -45.67 -42.64 3.12
CA ARG A 28 -46.98 -42.99 3.67
C ARG A 28 -47.44 -41.90 4.63
N ALA A 29 -48.54 -41.26 4.24
CA ALA A 29 -49.24 -40.23 4.96
C ALA A 29 -50.14 -40.80 6.08
N GLY A 30 -50.30 -39.99 7.14
CA GLY A 30 -51.57 -39.67 7.80
C GLY A 30 -52.27 -40.71 8.68
N HIS A 31 -52.37 -40.44 9.98
CA HIS A 31 -53.64 -40.10 10.65
C HIS A 31 -53.37 -39.61 12.09
N GLY A 32 -53.99 -38.49 12.47
CA GLY A 32 -53.84 -37.86 13.80
C GLY A 32 -54.61 -38.56 14.91
N GLU A 33 -54.42 -38.12 16.16
CA GLU A 33 -55.43 -37.34 16.90
C GLU A 33 -54.90 -36.83 18.26
N HIS A 34 -55.53 -35.74 18.71
CA HIS A 34 -55.58 -35.16 20.06
C HIS A 34 -54.53 -34.11 20.48
N GLY A 35 -54.92 -32.83 20.28
CA GLY A 35 -55.21 -31.99 21.45
C GLY A 35 -54.37 -30.71 21.62
N GLU A 36 -54.68 -29.67 20.86
CA GLU A 36 -54.53 -28.26 21.29
C GLU A 36 -55.97 -27.72 21.54
N PRO A 37 -56.17 -26.77 22.49
CA PRO A 37 -55.60 -25.43 22.32
C PRO A 37 -55.12 -24.70 23.59
N GLY A 38 -54.00 -23.99 23.44
CA GLY A 38 -53.86 -22.56 23.77
C GLY A 38 -53.75 -22.15 25.25
N HIS A 39 -52.58 -21.64 25.64
CA HIS A 39 -52.41 -20.19 25.90
C HIS A 39 -50.92 -19.84 26.05
N GLU A 40 -50.60 -18.65 25.56
CA GLU A 40 -49.35 -17.91 25.48
C GLU A 40 -48.29 -18.10 26.59
N GLU A 41 -47.04 -18.13 26.12
CA GLU A 41 -45.78 -17.86 26.83
C GLU A 41 -45.81 -16.56 27.67
N PRO A 42 -44.97 -16.37 28.72
CA PRO A 42 -43.50 -16.47 28.57
C PRO A 42 -42.68 -17.01 29.75
N HIS A 43 -41.49 -17.47 29.38
CA HIS A 43 -40.34 -17.76 30.22
C HIS A 43 -39.98 -16.62 31.20
N LYS A 44 -39.55 -16.96 32.42
CA LYS A 44 -38.15 -16.71 32.87
C LYS A 44 -37.85 -17.08 34.34
N ASP A 45 -36.70 -17.75 34.47
CA ASP A 45 -35.62 -17.54 35.44
C ASP A 45 -35.84 -17.89 36.93
N SER A 46 -35.24 -19.02 37.33
CA SER A 46 -34.86 -19.27 38.73
C SER A 46 -33.41 -19.74 38.79
N TYR A 47 -32.49 -18.77 38.81
CA TYR A 47 -31.10 -19.00 39.21
C TYR A 47 -30.97 -18.66 40.71
N SER A 48 -30.49 -19.64 41.46
CA SER A 48 -30.03 -19.63 42.85
C SER A 48 -29.80 -18.25 43.51
N THR A 49 -30.58 -17.99 44.55
CA THR A 49 -30.61 -16.82 45.45
C THR A 49 -29.32 -16.54 46.21
N PHE A 50 -28.30 -17.40 46.11
CA PHE A 50 -26.99 -17.17 46.74
C PHE A 50 -26.04 -16.29 45.89
N ALA A 51 -26.26 -16.23 44.57
CA ALA A 51 -25.42 -15.41 43.67
C ALA A 51 -25.84 -13.92 43.66
N SER A 52 -27.09 -13.64 44.05
CA SER A 52 -27.67 -12.29 44.06
C SER A 52 -27.06 -11.41 45.17
N GLU A 53 -26.86 -11.96 46.36
CA GLU A 53 -26.37 -11.16 47.52
C GLU A 53 -24.89 -10.76 47.41
N PHE A 54 -24.08 -11.50 46.63
CA PHE A 54 -22.67 -11.15 46.37
C PHE A 54 -22.48 -10.15 45.21
N LEU A 55 -23.47 -10.03 44.32
CA LEU A 55 -23.46 -9.07 43.22
C LEU A 55 -24.10 -7.73 43.60
N GLU A 56 -25.09 -7.74 44.50
CA GLU A 56 -25.83 -6.54 44.88
C GLU A 56 -25.07 -5.67 45.91
N SER A 57 -24.19 -6.28 46.71
CA SER A 57 -23.32 -5.57 47.67
C SER A 57 -22.15 -4.82 47.02
N ARG A 58 -21.91 -4.96 45.70
CA ARG A 58 -20.96 -4.14 44.93
C ARG A 58 -21.62 -3.05 44.07
N TYR A 59 -22.94 -2.89 44.16
CA TYR A 59 -23.71 -1.94 43.36
C TYR A 59 -24.24 -0.73 44.15
N LEU A 60 -23.72 -0.49 45.36
CA LEU A 60 -23.96 0.73 46.14
C LEU A 60 -22.64 1.29 46.69
N SER A 61 -21.73 1.65 45.77
CA SER A 61 -20.74 2.69 46.04
C SER A 61 -20.77 3.67 44.87
N ASP A 62 -21.42 4.80 45.12
CA ASP A 62 -21.55 5.98 44.29
C ASP A 62 -20.21 6.74 44.18
N GLU A 63 -19.17 6.04 43.71
CA GLU A 63 -17.86 6.61 43.40
C GLU A 63 -17.38 5.94 42.10
N GLY A 64 -17.53 6.66 40.99
CA GLY A 64 -17.19 6.19 39.65
C GLY A 64 -15.71 5.88 39.53
N TYR A 65 -15.36 4.59 39.59
CA TYR A 65 -14.04 4.13 39.19
C TYR A 65 -13.89 4.33 37.67
N PRO A 66 -12.94 5.16 37.20
CA PRO A 66 -12.68 5.27 35.78
C PRO A 66 -12.25 3.89 35.28
N PHE A 67 -13.00 3.35 34.32
CA PHE A 67 -12.55 2.20 33.53
C PHE A 67 -11.12 2.50 33.06
N PRO A 68 -10.15 1.58 33.24
CA PRO A 68 -8.81 1.78 32.72
C PRO A 68 -8.92 2.06 31.23
N THR A 69 -8.64 3.30 30.81
CA THR A 69 -8.53 3.65 29.41
C THR A 69 -7.49 2.71 28.80
N ALA A 70 -7.81 2.12 27.65
CA ALA A 70 -6.84 1.30 26.93
C ALA A 70 -5.50 2.07 26.83
N PRO A 71 -4.35 1.41 27.06
CA PRO A 71 -3.06 2.08 26.97
C PRO A 71 -2.95 2.79 25.62
N PRO A 72 -2.32 3.98 25.56
CA PRO A 72 -2.14 4.72 24.32
C PRO A 72 -1.56 3.79 23.25
N VAL A 73 -2.13 3.84 22.03
CA VAL A 73 -1.57 3.18 20.85
C VAL A 73 -0.09 3.56 20.77
N ASP A 74 0.80 2.58 20.62
CA ASP A 74 2.25 2.84 20.60
C ASP A 74 2.54 3.87 19.49
N PRO A 75 3.07 5.06 19.82
CA PRO A 75 3.34 6.08 18.82
C PRO A 75 4.31 5.53 17.76
N PHE A 76 4.02 5.82 16.49
CA PHE A 76 4.91 5.46 15.38
C PHE A 76 6.32 5.97 15.68
N ALA A 77 7.26 5.03 15.87
CA ALA A 77 8.62 5.38 16.21
C ALA A 77 9.26 6.18 15.06
N ARG A 78 9.70 7.41 15.36
CA ARG A 78 10.30 8.32 14.37
C ARG A 78 11.46 7.67 13.63
N ILE A 79 11.51 7.95 12.32
CA ILE A 79 12.56 7.44 11.43
C ILE A 79 13.89 8.14 11.76
N LYS A 80 14.88 7.37 12.20
CA LYS A 80 16.21 7.90 12.50
C LYS A 80 17.04 8.08 11.23
N VAL A 81 17.23 9.32 10.85
CA VAL A 81 18.01 9.69 9.66
C VAL A 81 19.52 9.65 9.91
N SER A 82 19.95 9.66 11.17
CA SER A 82 21.35 9.44 11.59
C SER A 82 21.91 8.08 11.17
N ASP A 83 21.04 7.11 10.91
CA ASP A 83 21.40 5.72 10.62
C ASP A 83 21.66 5.50 9.11
N CYS A 84 21.36 6.51 8.28
CA CYS A 84 21.55 6.50 6.84
C CYS A 84 23.03 6.38 6.46
N GLY A 85 23.34 5.47 5.53
CA GLY A 85 24.70 5.15 5.10
C GLY A 85 25.51 4.31 6.10
N ILE A 86 24.94 3.98 7.27
CA ILE A 86 25.59 3.18 8.30
C ILE A 86 24.88 1.82 8.44
N THR A 87 23.62 1.84 8.90
CA THR A 87 22.83 0.62 9.13
C THR A 87 21.63 0.49 8.19
N LYS A 88 21.36 1.53 7.39
CA LYS A 88 20.33 1.52 6.36
C LYS A 88 20.70 2.41 5.18
N GLY A 89 20.24 2.06 3.99
CA GLY A 89 20.29 2.95 2.83
C GLY A 89 19.16 3.96 2.91
N CYS A 90 19.39 5.19 2.44
CA CYS A 90 18.40 6.25 2.42
C CYS A 90 18.41 6.98 1.08
N ILE A 91 17.23 7.40 0.66
CA ILE A 91 17.00 8.29 -0.46
C ILE A 91 16.14 9.43 0.02
N ARG A 92 16.60 10.66 -0.25
CA ARG A 92 15.93 11.90 0.14
C ARG A 92 15.71 12.76 -1.07
N TYR A 93 14.49 13.22 -1.25
CA TYR A 93 14.14 14.18 -2.28
C TYR A 93 13.45 15.40 -1.66
N GLY A 94 13.95 16.59 -1.96
CA GLY A 94 13.41 17.83 -1.41
C GLY A 94 14.45 18.92 -1.22
N LYS A 95 14.24 19.75 -0.21
CA LYS A 95 15.14 20.84 0.19
C LYS A 95 16.48 20.30 0.71
N PRO A 96 17.63 20.95 0.42
CA PRO A 96 18.92 20.60 0.99
C PRO A 96 18.87 20.43 2.52
N GLY A 97 19.34 19.28 3.00
CA GLY A 97 19.40 18.97 4.43
C GLY A 97 18.09 18.49 5.06
N CYS A 98 17.05 18.24 4.26
CA CYS A 98 15.80 17.65 4.78
C CYS A 98 16.01 16.23 5.36
N ASP A 99 15.08 15.85 6.21
CA ASP A 99 14.98 14.55 6.89
C ASP A 99 13.66 13.85 6.53
N ALA A 100 13.37 12.73 7.20
CA ALA A 100 12.16 11.94 6.94
C ALA A 100 10.85 12.69 7.24
N GLU A 101 10.87 13.74 8.06
CA GLU A 101 9.68 14.53 8.41
C GLU A 101 9.54 15.80 7.54
N THR A 102 10.61 16.22 6.87
CA THR A 102 10.67 17.50 6.13
C THR A 102 10.94 17.36 4.64
N CYS A 103 11.42 16.21 4.17
CA CYS A 103 11.58 15.96 2.74
C CYS A 103 10.22 15.82 2.04
N GLU A 104 10.17 16.21 0.76
CA GLU A 104 9.01 15.97 -0.10
C GLU A 104 8.79 14.46 -0.28
N TYR A 105 9.89 13.70 -0.41
CA TYR A 105 9.90 12.24 -0.41
C TYR A 105 11.12 11.71 0.34
N PHE A 106 10.90 10.69 1.16
CA PHE A 106 11.92 9.96 1.89
C PHE A 106 11.66 8.46 1.76
N LEU A 107 12.72 7.71 1.49
CA LEU A 107 12.76 6.26 1.56
C LEU A 107 13.99 5.84 2.34
N SER A 108 13.86 4.86 3.21
CA SER A 108 15.02 4.10 3.68
C SER A 108 14.76 2.60 3.62
N PHE A 109 15.83 1.83 3.49
CA PHE A 109 15.77 0.38 3.45
C PHE A 109 16.91 -0.23 4.26
N ARG A 110 16.60 -1.31 4.96
CA ARG A 110 17.60 -2.16 5.62
C ARG A 110 17.19 -3.61 5.55
N ARG A 111 18.18 -4.49 5.46
CA ARG A 111 17.93 -5.93 5.37
C ARG A 111 17.79 -6.50 6.78
N ILE A 112 16.74 -7.27 7.01
CA ILE A 112 16.43 -7.94 8.28
C ILE A 112 16.26 -9.43 8.00
N GLY A 113 17.30 -10.23 8.22
CA GLY A 113 17.28 -11.65 7.90
C GLY A 113 17.04 -11.90 6.39
N THR A 114 15.91 -12.53 6.06
CA THR A 114 15.47 -12.82 4.69
C THR A 114 14.58 -11.74 4.08
N ASP A 115 14.29 -10.69 4.86
CA ASP A 115 13.39 -9.61 4.47
C ASP A 115 14.17 -8.30 4.32
N VAL A 116 13.52 -7.32 3.71
CA VAL A 116 13.93 -5.92 3.71
C VAL A 116 12.85 -5.11 4.38
N GLU A 117 13.24 -4.34 5.38
CA GLU A 117 12.39 -3.33 5.99
C GLU A 117 12.54 -2.03 5.20
N PHE A 118 11.40 -1.47 4.81
CA PHE A 118 11.27 -0.19 4.15
C PHE A 118 10.58 0.79 5.09
N GLU A 119 11.06 2.03 5.09
CA GLU A 119 10.41 3.16 5.74
C GLU A 119 10.20 4.24 4.68
N MET A 120 8.97 4.69 4.48
CA MET A 120 8.63 5.73 3.50
C MET A 120 7.89 6.89 4.16
N SER A 121 8.14 8.09 3.67
CA SER A 121 7.44 9.31 4.08
C SER A 121 7.36 10.28 2.92
N ALA A 122 6.21 10.94 2.72
CA ALA A 122 6.07 12.00 1.73
C ALA A 122 5.12 13.11 2.18
N ASP A 123 5.37 14.33 1.71
CA ASP A 123 4.53 15.51 1.94
C ASP A 123 3.26 15.42 1.07
N THR A 124 2.29 14.66 1.53
CA THR A 124 1.05 14.35 0.81
C THR A 124 -0.02 13.87 1.78
N ASP A 125 -1.28 14.10 1.42
CA ASP A 125 -2.46 13.57 2.09
C ASP A 125 -2.99 12.27 1.48
N GLY A 126 -2.36 11.77 0.42
CA GLY A 126 -2.83 10.62 -0.34
C GLY A 126 -2.00 9.36 -0.18
N TRP A 127 -0.86 9.30 -0.86
CA TRP A 127 -0.04 8.08 -0.90
C TRP A 127 1.42 8.35 -1.23
N VAL A 128 2.29 7.44 -0.80
CA VAL A 128 3.73 7.40 -1.11
C VAL A 128 4.10 6.00 -1.57
N ALA A 129 4.93 5.85 -2.59
CA ALA A 129 5.34 4.55 -3.12
C ALA A 129 6.77 4.51 -3.62
N VAL A 130 7.30 3.29 -3.70
CA VAL A 130 8.55 2.95 -4.38
C VAL A 130 8.26 1.87 -5.42
N GLY A 131 8.72 2.09 -6.65
CA GLY A 131 8.73 1.11 -7.73
C GLY A 131 10.14 0.56 -7.97
N PHE A 132 10.25 -0.74 -8.17
CA PHE A 132 11.49 -1.43 -8.54
C PHE A 132 11.42 -1.81 -10.01
N SER A 133 12.32 -1.23 -10.81
CA SER A 133 12.26 -1.32 -12.27
C SER A 133 13.58 -1.71 -12.90
N SER A 134 13.51 -2.42 -14.03
CA SER A 134 14.67 -2.73 -14.87
C SER A 134 15.18 -1.52 -15.65
N ASP A 135 14.37 -0.48 -15.80
CA ASP A 135 14.73 0.78 -16.45
C ASP A 135 14.27 1.99 -15.62
N LYS A 136 14.35 3.20 -16.19
CA LYS A 136 14.01 4.45 -15.49
C LYS A 136 12.58 4.94 -15.79
N LYS A 137 11.69 4.08 -16.27
CA LYS A 137 10.35 4.44 -16.73
C LYS A 137 9.30 3.59 -16.02
N MET A 138 8.13 4.18 -15.83
CA MET A 138 6.98 3.46 -15.32
C MET A 138 6.45 2.47 -16.38
N GLY A 139 6.31 1.22 -15.99
CA GLY A 139 5.69 0.16 -16.78
C GLY A 139 6.43 -1.17 -16.69
N GLY A 140 5.78 -2.18 -16.11
CA GLY A 140 6.39 -3.48 -15.83
C GLY A 140 7.13 -3.54 -14.50
N ASP A 141 6.70 -2.73 -13.52
CA ASP A 141 7.41 -2.55 -12.24
C ASP A 141 6.65 -3.21 -11.09
N ASP A 142 7.41 -3.77 -10.14
CA ASP A 142 6.96 -4.13 -8.79
C ASP A 142 6.89 -2.85 -7.93
N VAL A 143 5.73 -2.55 -7.35
CA VAL A 143 5.52 -1.30 -6.60
C VAL A 143 4.93 -1.59 -5.23
N MET A 144 5.57 -1.07 -4.19
CA MET A 144 5.02 -1.03 -2.84
C MET A 144 4.60 0.41 -2.51
N GLY A 145 3.38 0.59 -2.04
CA GLY A 145 2.84 1.91 -1.70
C GLY A 145 2.13 1.93 -0.36
N CYS A 146 2.16 3.08 0.29
CA CYS A 146 1.42 3.37 1.51
C CYS A 146 0.33 4.38 1.17
N VAL A 147 -0.92 4.02 1.44
CA VAL A 147 -2.10 4.77 1.02
C VAL A 147 -2.90 5.17 2.24
N HIS A 148 -3.18 6.47 2.35
CA HIS A 148 -4.07 7.04 3.35
C HIS A 148 -5.53 6.81 2.91
N ASP A 149 -6.28 6.09 3.75
CA ASP A 149 -7.69 5.79 3.52
C ASP A 149 -8.61 6.85 4.12
N ASP A 150 -9.88 6.80 3.73
CA ASP A 150 -10.91 7.73 4.22
C ASP A 150 -11.19 7.58 5.74
N ASN A 151 -10.68 6.53 6.38
CA ASN A 151 -10.81 6.31 7.83
C ASN A 151 -9.63 6.91 8.62
N GLY A 152 -8.72 7.64 7.97
CA GLY A 152 -7.55 8.22 8.62
C GLY A 152 -6.40 7.23 8.86
N ARG A 153 -6.42 6.05 8.23
CA ARG A 153 -5.40 5.01 8.37
C ARG A 153 -4.51 4.96 7.15
N VAL A 154 -3.23 4.70 7.36
CA VAL A 154 -2.29 4.42 6.28
C VAL A 154 -2.12 2.91 6.16
N ARG A 155 -2.39 2.36 4.98
CA ARG A 155 -2.21 0.92 4.67
C ARG A 155 -1.16 0.70 3.62
N ILE A 156 -0.49 -0.45 3.68
CA ILE A 156 0.47 -0.86 2.67
C ILE A 156 -0.29 -1.64 1.60
N HIS A 157 -0.03 -1.31 0.35
CA HIS A 157 -0.57 -1.96 -0.83
C HIS A 157 0.57 -2.37 -1.75
N HIS A 158 0.31 -3.41 -2.53
CA HIS A 158 1.21 -3.91 -3.57
C HIS A 158 0.55 -3.65 -4.93
N PHE A 159 1.31 -3.07 -5.85
CA PHE A 159 0.87 -2.79 -7.21
C PHE A 159 1.87 -3.34 -8.21
N TYR A 160 1.37 -3.58 -9.42
CA TYR A 160 2.18 -3.85 -10.59
C TYR A 160 1.85 -2.83 -11.69
N ASN A 161 2.86 -2.17 -12.24
CA ASN A 161 2.64 -1.18 -13.28
C ASN A 161 2.40 -1.85 -14.64
N VAL A 162 1.33 -1.49 -15.33
CA VAL A 162 1.04 -1.89 -16.72
C VAL A 162 0.99 -0.64 -17.58
N GLY A 163 2.08 -0.37 -18.31
CA GLY A 163 2.26 0.93 -18.95
C GLY A 163 2.31 2.04 -17.88
N GLN A 164 1.45 3.05 -18.02
CA GLN A 164 1.38 4.19 -17.09
C GLN A 164 0.30 4.03 -16.00
N TRP A 165 -0.17 2.80 -15.77
CA TRP A 165 -1.23 2.50 -14.81
C TRP A 165 -0.72 1.58 -13.72
N ALA A 166 -0.99 1.91 -12.47
CA ALA A 166 -0.73 1.04 -11.33
C ALA A 166 -1.93 0.13 -11.08
N LYS A 167 -1.73 -1.19 -11.19
CA LYS A 167 -2.77 -2.18 -10.90
C LYS A 167 -2.52 -2.80 -9.53
N GLU A 168 -3.48 -2.70 -8.63
CA GLU A 168 -3.38 -3.32 -7.31
C GLU A 168 -3.34 -4.85 -7.41
N ILE A 169 -2.42 -5.45 -6.67
CA ILE A 169 -2.23 -6.89 -6.56
C ILE A 169 -2.73 -7.35 -5.19
N LYS A 170 -3.77 -8.19 -5.19
CA LYS A 170 -4.41 -8.70 -3.96
C LYS A 170 -3.44 -9.43 -3.03
N ARG A 171 -2.43 -10.10 -3.60
CA ARG A 171 -1.40 -10.78 -2.83
C ARG A 171 -0.32 -9.77 -2.45
N ASN A 172 -0.46 -9.21 -1.26
CA ASN A 172 0.51 -8.27 -0.70
C ASN A 172 1.61 -9.03 0.07
N PRO A 173 2.91 -8.87 -0.28
CA PRO A 173 4.00 -9.52 0.45
C PRO A 173 4.41 -8.78 1.74
N ALA A 174 3.81 -7.62 2.04
CA ALA A 174 4.12 -6.82 3.21
C ALA A 174 3.85 -7.56 4.53
N ARG A 175 4.65 -7.24 5.54
CA ARG A 175 4.61 -7.77 6.91
C ARG A 175 5.00 -6.65 7.86
N ASP A 176 4.68 -6.82 9.14
CA ASP A 176 5.03 -5.86 10.20
C ASP A 176 4.67 -4.41 9.78
N GLU A 177 3.44 -4.25 9.31
CA GLU A 177 2.93 -3.01 8.73
C GLU A 177 2.60 -1.98 9.81
N GLU A 178 3.21 -0.81 9.70
CA GLU A 178 2.93 0.37 10.50
C GLU A 178 2.69 1.56 9.57
N GLY A 179 1.68 2.37 9.86
CA GLY A 179 1.33 3.52 9.05
C GLY A 179 0.68 4.61 9.89
N ILE A 180 1.06 5.86 9.61
CA ILE A 180 0.52 7.05 10.27
C ILE A 180 0.34 8.17 9.27
N PHE A 181 -0.76 8.91 9.43
CA PHE A 181 -0.98 10.18 8.77
C PHE A 181 -1.01 11.28 9.82
N GLU A 182 -0.01 12.17 9.79
CA GLU A 182 0.11 13.29 10.73
C GLU A 182 0.74 14.48 10.00
N ASN A 183 0.32 15.71 10.31
CA ASN A 183 0.87 16.94 9.72
C ASN A 183 0.90 16.93 8.18
N ASN A 184 -0.19 16.45 7.54
CA ASN A 184 -0.30 16.36 6.08
C ASN A 184 0.76 15.47 5.42
N ARG A 185 1.19 14.41 6.13
CA ARG A 185 2.26 13.53 5.69
C ARG A 185 1.89 12.07 5.92
N VAL A 186 1.97 11.29 4.85
CA VAL A 186 1.87 9.83 4.91
C VAL A 186 3.23 9.27 5.28
N THR A 187 3.30 8.52 6.38
CA THR A 187 4.50 7.79 6.81
C THR A 187 4.16 6.33 7.07
N CYS A 188 5.03 5.42 6.66
CA CYS A 188 4.86 4.00 6.91
C CYS A 188 6.18 3.25 7.08
N ARG A 189 6.10 2.10 7.73
CA ARG A 189 7.17 1.11 7.88
C ARG A 189 6.57 -0.27 7.61
N PHE A 190 7.29 -1.09 6.84
CA PHE A 190 6.90 -2.47 6.60
C PHE A 190 8.09 -3.31 6.19
N LYS A 191 7.95 -4.62 6.28
CA LYS A 191 8.92 -5.60 5.75
C LYS A 191 8.35 -6.32 4.55
N ARG A 192 9.20 -6.72 3.62
CA ARG A 192 8.84 -7.70 2.58
C ARG A 192 10.00 -8.68 2.34
N PRO A 193 9.71 -9.94 1.98
CA PRO A 193 10.75 -10.91 1.62
C PRO A 193 11.63 -10.42 0.47
N LEU A 194 12.93 -10.77 0.50
CA LEU A 194 13.87 -10.46 -0.59
C LEU A 194 13.46 -11.11 -1.92
N HIS A 195 12.85 -12.29 -1.86
CA HIS A 195 12.43 -13.05 -3.02
C HIS A 195 11.16 -13.84 -2.70
N VAL A 196 10.18 -13.82 -3.60
CA VAL A 196 8.97 -14.62 -3.52
C VAL A 196 8.89 -15.52 -4.77
N PRO A 197 9.11 -16.85 -4.63
CA PRO A 197 9.06 -17.74 -5.77
C PRO A 197 7.69 -17.75 -6.45
N ARG A 198 7.70 -17.88 -7.79
CA ARG A 198 6.50 -18.00 -8.64
C ARG A 198 5.54 -16.81 -8.54
N GLU A 199 6.04 -15.63 -8.20
CA GLU A 199 5.29 -14.38 -8.25
C GLU A 199 5.91 -13.48 -9.32
N GLU A 200 5.23 -13.32 -10.45
CA GLU A 200 5.74 -12.55 -11.60
C GLU A 200 5.61 -11.04 -11.39
N THR A 201 4.77 -10.61 -10.44
CA THR A 201 4.56 -9.19 -10.10
C THR A 201 5.60 -8.64 -9.12
N LEU A 202 6.43 -9.51 -8.54
CA LEU A 202 7.47 -9.14 -7.58
C LEU A 202 8.86 -9.34 -8.17
N VAL A 203 9.74 -8.39 -7.92
CA VAL A 203 11.16 -8.53 -8.31
C VAL A 203 11.97 -9.26 -7.24
N ASP A 204 13.06 -9.90 -7.68
CA ASP A 204 14.07 -10.43 -6.76
C ASP A 204 15.01 -9.31 -6.29
N LEU A 205 14.87 -8.90 -5.03
CA LEU A 205 15.69 -7.86 -4.41
C LEU A 205 17.14 -8.29 -4.11
N HIS A 206 17.52 -9.55 -4.36
CA HIS A 206 18.94 -9.90 -4.41
C HIS A 206 19.66 -9.22 -5.57
N LEU A 207 18.92 -8.90 -6.65
CA LEU A 207 19.40 -8.14 -7.79
C LEU A 207 19.33 -6.63 -7.52
N SER A 208 19.95 -5.84 -8.39
CA SER A 208 19.91 -4.38 -8.32
C SER A 208 18.85 -3.85 -9.28
N TRP A 209 18.10 -2.84 -8.83
CA TRP A 209 16.98 -2.27 -9.58
C TRP A 209 17.07 -0.75 -9.59
N TYR A 210 16.51 -0.10 -10.60
CA TYR A 210 16.20 1.32 -10.49
C TYR A 210 15.03 1.49 -9.53
N TYR A 211 15.14 2.50 -8.69
CA TYR A 211 14.08 2.85 -7.75
C TYR A 211 13.35 4.07 -8.34
N LEU A 212 12.06 3.91 -8.56
CA LEU A 212 11.14 4.95 -9.00
C LEU A 212 10.42 5.48 -7.76
N PHE A 213 10.50 6.78 -7.52
CA PHE A 213 9.96 7.40 -6.31
C PHE A 213 8.73 8.21 -6.68
N ALA A 214 7.58 7.92 -6.07
CA ALA A 214 6.34 8.61 -6.41
C ALA A 214 5.46 8.82 -5.19
N TRP A 215 4.69 9.90 -5.22
CA TRP A 215 3.68 10.24 -4.23
C TRP A 215 2.61 11.11 -4.88
N GLY A 216 1.44 11.19 -4.27
CA GLY A 216 0.36 12.02 -4.77
C GLY A 216 -0.95 11.83 -4.00
N PRO A 217 -2.04 12.45 -4.46
CA PRO A 217 -3.33 12.39 -3.79
C PRO A 217 -3.97 11.01 -3.93
N ALA A 218 -4.79 10.66 -2.95
CA ALA A 218 -5.64 9.48 -2.99
C ALA A 218 -7.10 9.91 -3.02
N ILE A 219 -7.94 9.14 -3.71
CA ILE A 219 -9.38 9.34 -3.73
C ILE A 219 -10.00 8.03 -3.26
N GLN A 220 -10.76 8.08 -2.17
CA GLN A 220 -11.44 6.91 -1.60
C GLN A 220 -10.49 5.75 -1.25
N GLY A 221 -9.31 6.08 -0.71
CA GLY A 221 -8.25 5.10 -0.43
C GLY A 221 -7.64 4.43 -1.68
N SER A 222 -7.88 4.96 -2.88
CA SER A 222 -7.23 4.54 -4.11
C SER A 222 -6.18 5.56 -4.54
N ILE A 223 -5.02 5.06 -4.97
CA ILE A 223 -3.98 5.90 -5.55
C ILE A 223 -4.47 6.57 -6.83
N THR A 224 -4.09 7.82 -7.03
CA THR A 224 -4.30 8.55 -8.28
C THR A 224 -2.96 8.87 -8.95
N ARG A 225 -2.96 9.71 -9.98
CA ARG A 225 -1.72 10.15 -10.62
C ARG A 225 -0.84 10.87 -9.59
N HIS A 226 0.47 10.61 -9.63
CA HIS A 226 1.45 11.30 -8.79
C HIS A 226 1.48 12.82 -9.07
N ASP A 227 1.88 13.62 -8.07
CA ASP A 227 1.81 15.09 -8.13
C ASP A 227 2.79 15.72 -9.14
N ILE A 228 3.97 15.12 -9.31
CA ILE A 228 5.02 15.64 -10.19
C ILE A 228 4.95 14.96 -11.55
N ASP A 229 4.93 15.71 -12.66
CA ASP A 229 4.86 15.13 -14.01
C ASP A 229 6.03 14.18 -14.34
N SER A 230 7.19 14.40 -13.76
CA SER A 230 8.38 13.54 -13.86
C SER A 230 8.92 13.24 -12.46
N PRO A 231 8.38 12.22 -11.78
CA PRO A 231 8.85 11.83 -10.45
C PRO A 231 10.34 11.45 -10.47
N PRO A 232 11.06 11.64 -9.36
CA PRO A 232 12.48 11.32 -9.30
C PRO A 232 12.72 9.82 -9.44
N VAL A 233 13.88 9.49 -10.02
CA VAL A 233 14.34 8.11 -10.24
C VAL A 233 15.80 8.03 -9.85
N SER A 234 16.22 6.92 -9.28
CA SER A 234 17.63 6.68 -8.96
C SER A 234 18.51 6.77 -10.21
N ASP A 235 19.66 7.43 -10.12
CA ASP A 235 20.58 7.59 -11.25
C ASP A 235 21.20 6.27 -11.73
N ARG A 236 21.33 5.31 -10.82
CA ARG A 236 21.87 3.97 -11.04
C ARG A 236 21.00 2.94 -10.34
N MET A 237 21.14 1.68 -10.75
CA MET A 237 20.52 0.58 -10.02
C MET A 237 21.07 0.50 -8.60
N ILE A 238 20.17 0.37 -7.62
CA ILE A 238 20.48 0.29 -6.19
C ILE A 238 20.38 -1.17 -5.77
N SER A 239 21.39 -1.62 -5.01
CA SER A 239 21.40 -2.93 -4.37
C SER A 239 21.01 -2.79 -2.91
N ILE A 240 20.15 -3.68 -2.40
CA ILE A 240 19.77 -3.73 -0.98
C ILE A 240 20.95 -4.04 -0.05
N TYR A 241 22.09 -4.48 -0.61
CA TYR A 241 23.31 -4.81 0.12
C TYR A 241 24.25 -3.62 0.32
N LYS A 242 23.95 -2.47 -0.30
CA LYS A 242 24.78 -1.27 -0.21
C LYS A 242 23.99 -0.14 0.44
N TYR A 243 24.41 0.25 1.64
CA TYR A 243 23.81 1.36 2.37
C TYR A 243 24.52 2.67 2.00
N GLU A 244 23.82 3.50 1.25
CA GLU A 244 24.24 4.85 0.87
C GLU A 244 23.18 5.84 1.37
N ASP A 245 23.58 7.09 1.61
CA ASP A 245 22.66 8.19 1.87
C ASP A 245 22.65 9.09 0.63
N ILE A 246 21.61 8.94 -0.18
CA ILE A 246 21.48 9.60 -1.48
C ILE A 246 20.54 10.80 -1.32
N PHE A 247 21.05 11.99 -1.61
CA PHE A 247 20.27 13.22 -1.62
C PHE A 247 20.03 13.71 -3.05
N MET A 248 18.75 13.92 -3.39
CA MET A 248 18.30 14.42 -4.69
C MET A 248 17.59 15.77 -4.49
N PRO A 249 18.18 16.90 -4.94
CA PRO A 249 17.52 18.20 -4.78
C PRO A 249 16.28 18.29 -5.66
N ALA A 250 15.16 18.71 -5.06
CA ALA A 250 13.95 18.96 -5.83
C ALA A 250 14.14 20.09 -6.85
N THR A 251 13.41 20.03 -7.95
CA THR A 251 13.53 20.99 -9.08
C THR A 251 13.39 22.44 -8.63
N ALA A 252 12.56 22.71 -7.62
CA ALA A 252 12.37 24.04 -7.03
C ALA A 252 13.64 24.60 -6.35
N TYR A 253 14.56 23.74 -5.91
CA TYR A 253 15.81 24.11 -5.24
C TYR A 253 17.05 23.91 -6.12
N GLN A 254 16.87 23.47 -7.37
CA GLN A 254 17.97 23.41 -8.33
C GLN A 254 18.34 24.84 -8.73
N THR A 255 19.41 25.37 -8.13
CA THR A 255 20.00 26.61 -8.59
C THR A 255 20.60 26.34 -9.97
N PHE A 256 19.95 26.84 -11.03
CA PHE A 256 20.58 26.92 -12.35
C PHE A 256 21.71 27.96 -12.30
N SER A 257 22.81 27.63 -11.63
CA SER A 257 24.07 28.35 -11.79
C SER A 257 24.70 27.92 -13.11
N SER A 258 24.02 28.23 -14.21
CA SER A 258 24.64 28.11 -15.53
C SER A 258 25.77 29.14 -15.58
N PRO A 259 27.01 28.74 -15.90
CA PRO A 259 28.12 29.68 -16.01
C PRO A 259 27.84 30.76 -17.05
N PHE A 260 27.05 30.45 -18.09
CA PHE A 260 26.57 31.46 -19.05
C PHE A 260 25.63 32.50 -18.44
N CYS A 261 24.78 32.08 -17.50
CA CYS A 261 23.85 32.99 -16.83
C CYS A 261 24.61 33.93 -15.86
N LEU A 262 25.60 33.40 -15.14
CA LEU A 262 26.49 34.20 -14.31
C LEU A 262 27.32 35.19 -15.15
N LEU A 263 27.87 34.76 -16.29
CA LEU A 263 28.60 35.63 -17.20
C LEU A 263 27.70 36.72 -17.80
N LEU A 264 26.44 36.42 -18.14
CA LEU A 264 25.47 37.41 -18.60
C LEU A 264 25.13 38.43 -17.52
N ILE A 265 24.89 37.99 -16.29
CA ILE A 265 24.64 38.89 -15.16
C ILE A 265 25.84 39.80 -14.93
N VAL A 266 27.06 39.25 -14.92
CA VAL A 266 28.30 40.04 -14.78
C VAL A 266 28.43 41.04 -15.94
N ALA A 267 28.29 40.61 -17.20
CA ALA A 267 28.38 41.49 -18.36
C ALA A 267 27.33 42.62 -18.35
N LEU A 268 26.08 42.32 -17.97
CA LEU A 268 25.02 43.32 -17.82
C LEU A 268 25.32 44.30 -16.70
N THR A 269 25.83 43.83 -15.56
CA THR A 269 26.23 44.72 -14.46
C THR A 269 27.38 45.65 -14.87
N PHE A 270 28.37 45.15 -15.62
CA PHE A 270 29.44 45.99 -16.17
C PHE A 270 28.90 47.01 -17.18
N TYR A 271 28.01 46.61 -18.09
CA TYR A 271 27.43 47.52 -19.07
C TYR A 271 26.61 48.64 -18.40
N LEU A 272 25.85 48.31 -17.37
CA LEU A 272 25.05 49.29 -16.62
C LEU A 272 25.90 50.22 -15.75
N LEU A 273 27.00 49.72 -15.17
CA LEU A 273 27.90 50.51 -14.32
C LEU A 273 28.85 51.41 -15.12
N MET A 274 29.29 50.98 -16.31
CA MET A 274 30.23 51.74 -17.13
C MET A 274 29.55 52.82 -17.96
N GLY A 275 28.21 52.78 -18.09
CA GLY A 275 27.44 53.68 -18.93
C GLY A 275 27.75 53.48 -20.42
N THR A 276 26.78 53.71 -21.29
CA THR A 276 27.07 53.82 -22.72
C THR A 276 27.98 55.04 -22.94
N PRO A 277 29.07 54.92 -23.71
CA PRO A 277 29.94 56.05 -24.03
C PRO A 277 29.19 57.19 -24.72
#